data_AF-A0AAQ1YMT3-F1
#
_entry.id   AF-A0AAQ1YMT3-F1
#
_cell.length_a   1.000
_cell.length_b   1.000
_cell.length_c   1.000
_cell.angle_alpha   90.00
_cell.angle_beta   90.00
_cell.angle_gamma   90.00
#
_symmetry.space_group_name_H-M   'P 1'
#
loop_
_entity.id
_entity.type
_entity.pdbx_description
1 polymer ?
#
loop_
_entity_poly.entity_id
_entity_poly.type
_entity_poly.pdbx_seq_one_letter_code
_entity_poly.pdbx_strand_id
1 'polypeptide(L)'
;MTLTEQIMTIGICVLTVQFTRLLPFFVFPANRPIPQYIRYLGKVLPPAMFGMLVVYCYKNIDVLTGYHGIPDFLAGIVVLGLHFWKKNMFLSIAVGTLFYMFLVQLVFI
;
A
#
# COMPACT_ATOMS: atom_id res chain seq x y z
N MET A 1 -16.89 0.87 22.79
CA MET A 1 -15.47 0.79 23.20
C MET A 1 -15.27 1.73 24.37
N THR A 2 -15.22 1.18 25.58
CA THR A 2 -14.88 1.94 26.79
C THR A 2 -13.38 2.31 26.76
N LEU A 3 -12.98 3.37 27.46
CA LEU A 3 -11.58 3.82 27.50
C LEU A 3 -10.63 2.69 27.96
N THR A 4 -11.08 1.87 28.90
CA THR A 4 -10.33 0.71 29.41
C THR A 4 -10.07 -0.34 28.31
N GLU A 5 -11.10 -0.68 27.52
CA GLU A 5 -10.96 -1.63 26.40
C GLU A 5 -10.01 -1.09 25.32
N GLN A 6 -10.06 0.21 25.04
CA GLN A 6 -9.19 0.85 24.06
C GLN A 6 -7.72 0.79 24.49
N ILE A 7 -7.42 1.10 25.75
CA ILE A 7 -6.06 1.04 26.30
C ILE A 7 -5.52 -0.40 26.27
N MET A 8 -6.33 -1.38 26.68
CA MET A 8 -5.93 -2.78 26.64
C MET A 8 -5.65 -3.26 25.21
N THR A 9 -6.51 -2.90 24.25
CA THR A 9 -6.34 -3.26 22.84
C THR A 9 -5.06 -2.68 22.26
N ILE A 10 -4.81 -1.38 22.48
CA ILE A 10 -3.58 -0.73 22.04
C ILE A 10 -2.35 -1.42 22.65
N GLY A 11 -2.39 -1.72 23.96
CA GLY A 11 -1.30 -2.41 24.65
C GLY A 11 -0.99 -3.77 24.03
N ILE A 12 -2.01 -4.58 23.75
CA ILE A 12 -1.85 -5.90 23.12
C ILE A 12 -1.29 -5.76 21.70
N CYS A 13 -1.79 -4.81 20.90
CA CYS A 13 -1.30 -4.57 19.55
C CYS A 13 0.18 -4.17 19.55
N VAL A 14 0.58 -3.25 20.43
CA VAL A 14 1.97 -2.80 20.55
C VAL A 14 2.89 -3.96 20.95
N LEU A 15 2.52 -4.72 21.98
CA LEU A 15 3.30 -5.89 22.41
C LEU A 15 3.44 -6.92 21.29
N THR A 16 2.36 -7.20 20.58
CA THR A 16 2.35 -8.17 19.48
C THR A 16 3.22 -7.72 18.30
N VAL A 17 3.15 -6.45 17.91
CA VAL A 17 3.99 -5.89 16.84
C VAL A 17 5.46 -5.94 17.22
N GLN A 18 5.77 -5.56 18.47
CA GLN A 18 7.14 -5.52 18.92
C GLN A 18 7.73 -6.93 19.06
N PHE A 19 6.94 -7.88 19.58
CA PHE A 19 7.31 -9.28 19.62
C PHE A 19 7.59 -9.85 18.22
N THR A 20 6.69 -9.62 17.25
CA THR A 20 6.84 -10.12 15.88
C THR A 20 8.05 -9.50 15.16
N ARG A 21 8.40 -8.25 15.46
CA ARG A 21 9.61 -7.59 14.93
C ARG A 21 10.89 -8.07 15.59
N LEU A 22 10.86 -8.39 16.88
CA LEU A 22 12.03 -8.86 17.64
C LEU A 22 12.34 -10.34 17.42
N LEU A 23 11.31 -11.15 17.15
CA LEU A 23 11.41 -12.59 16.87
C LEU A 23 12.45 -12.94 15.79
N PRO A 24 12.47 -12.30 14.59
CA PRO A 24 13.49 -12.62 13.59
C PRO A 24 14.91 -12.32 14.06
N PHE A 25 15.13 -11.29 14.88
CA PHE A 25 16.45 -11.00 15.45
C PHE A 25 16.88 -12.02 16.51
N PHE A 26 15.93 -12.56 17.28
CA PHE A 26 16.21 -13.60 18.27
C PHE A 26 16.49 -14.96 17.60
N VAL A 27 15.71 -15.32 16.58
CA VAL A 27 15.83 -16.61 15.87
C VAL A 27 17.02 -16.62 14.89
N PHE A 28 17.33 -15.48 14.27
CA PHE A 28 18.44 -15.34 13.32
C PHE A 28 19.51 -14.39 13.88
N PRO A 29 20.40 -14.86 14.78
CA PRO A 29 21.47 -14.04 15.33
C PRO A 29 22.43 -13.58 14.22
N ALA A 30 22.93 -12.34 14.33
CA ALA A 30 23.78 -11.69 13.32
C ALA A 30 25.07 -12.46 12.96
N ASN A 31 25.51 -13.40 13.80
CA ASN A 31 26.68 -14.27 13.59
C ASN A 31 26.44 -15.44 12.63
N ARG A 32 25.21 -15.67 12.15
CA ARG A 32 24.89 -16.73 11.18
C ARG A 32 24.42 -16.10 9.86
N PRO A 33 24.87 -16.62 8.70
CA PRO A 33 24.33 -16.18 7.42
C PRO A 33 22.83 -16.51 7.36
N ILE A 34 22.00 -15.50 7.08
CA ILE A 34 20.56 -15.67 6.86
C ILE A 34 20.32 -16.75 5.78
N PRO A 35 19.41 -17.72 6.02
CA PRO A 35 19.16 -18.82 5.11
C PRO A 35 18.67 -18.31 3.75
N GLN A 36 19.09 -19.00 2.69
CA GLN A 36 18.85 -18.57 1.30
C GLN A 36 17.36 -18.39 0.99
N TYR A 37 16.49 -19.22 1.58
CA TYR A 37 15.04 -19.10 1.44
C TYR A 37 14.49 -17.75 1.96
N ILE A 38 14.89 -17.31 3.16
CA ILE A 38 14.42 -16.04 3.73
C ILE A 38 14.94 -14.86 2.92
N ARG A 39 16.18 -14.93 2.44
CA ARG A 39 16.76 -13.92 1.55
C ARG A 39 16.02 -13.83 0.22
N TYR A 40 15.60 -14.97 -0.31
CA TYR A 40 14.78 -15.03 -1.51
C TYR A 40 13.41 -14.41 -1.26
N LEU A 41 12.71 -14.79 -0.19
CA LEU A 41 11.44 -14.20 0.20
C LEU A 41 11.54 -12.67 0.34
N GLY A 42 12.57 -12.17 1.03
CA GLY A 42 12.79 -10.73 1.18
C GLY A 42 13.02 -9.99 -0.14
N LYS A 43 13.52 -10.67 -1.18
CA LYS A 43 13.67 -10.09 -2.52
C LYS A 43 12.37 -10.12 -3.35
N VAL A 44 11.55 -11.16 -3.19
CA VAL A 44 10.35 -11.36 -4.04
C VAL A 44 9.06 -10.84 -3.42
N LEU A 45 8.95 -10.76 -2.08
CA LEU A 45 7.77 -10.24 -1.41
C LEU A 45 7.50 -8.77 -1.76
N PRO A 46 8.46 -7.84 -1.66
CA PRO A 46 8.20 -6.43 -1.96
C PRO A 46 7.62 -6.21 -3.37
N PRO A 47 8.22 -6.72 -4.47
CA PRO A 47 7.65 -6.53 -5.80
C PRO A 47 6.28 -7.21 -5.96
N ALA A 48 6.07 -8.38 -5.34
CA ALA A 48 4.76 -9.04 -5.35
C ALA A 48 3.68 -8.23 -4.64
N MET A 49 4.02 -7.62 -3.49
CA MET A 49 3.11 -6.75 -2.75
C MET A 49 2.77 -5.49 -3.54
N PHE A 50 3.73 -4.84 -4.20
CA PHE A 50 3.44 -3.71 -5.09
C PHE A 50 2.50 -4.10 -6.24
N GLY A 51 2.71 -5.26 -6.85
CA GLY A 51 1.79 -5.79 -7.87
C GLY A 51 0.38 -6.01 -7.31
N MET A 52 0.27 -6.62 -6.13
CA MET A 52 -1.03 -6.84 -5.48
C MET A 52 -1.73 -5.53 -5.11
N LEU A 53 -1.00 -4.52 -4.61
CA LEU A 53 -1.56 -3.20 -4.30
C LEU A 53 -2.19 -2.55 -5.54
N VAL A 54 -1.52 -2.63 -6.70
CA VAL A 54 -2.06 -2.12 -7.96
C VAL A 54 -3.37 -2.83 -8.30
N VAL A 55 -3.41 -4.16 -8.25
CA VAL A 55 -4.65 -4.93 -8.51
C VAL A 55 -5.74 -4.57 -7.50
N TYR A 56 -5.39 -4.39 -6.23
CA TYR A 56 -6.34 -4.10 -5.16
C TYR A 56 -6.98 -2.72 -5.31
N CYS A 57 -6.25 -1.72 -5.81
CA CYS A 57 -6.81 -0.41 -6.14
C CYS A 57 -8.00 -0.50 -7.11
N TYR A 58 -7.99 -1.47 -8.04
CA TYR A 58 -9.08 -1.66 -9.00
C TYR A 58 -10.11 -2.72 -8.59
N LYS A 59 -9.89 -3.44 -7.48
CA LYS A 59 -10.72 -4.59 -7.08
C LYS A 59 -12.16 -4.21 -6.72
N ASN A 60 -12.37 -3.06 -6.08
CA ASN A 60 -13.68 -2.63 -5.61
C ASN A 60 -14.29 -1.51 -6.48
N ILE A 61 -13.82 -1.37 -7.72
CA ILE A 61 -14.36 -0.36 -8.62
C ILE A 61 -15.61 -0.94 -9.29
N ASP A 62 -16.77 -0.41 -8.90
CA ASP A 62 -18.05 -0.71 -9.55
C ASP A 62 -18.10 -0.05 -10.93
N VAL A 63 -17.62 -0.77 -11.95
CA VAL A 63 -17.68 -0.36 -13.36
C VAL A 63 -19.10 -0.33 -13.93
N LEU A 64 -20.08 -0.94 -13.26
CA LEU A 64 -21.42 -1.21 -13.79
C LEU A 64 -22.54 -0.36 -13.17
N THR A 65 -22.33 0.31 -12.04
CA THR A 65 -23.40 0.95 -11.24
C THR A 65 -23.25 2.45 -11.01
N GLY A 66 -22.44 3.11 -11.84
CA GLY A 66 -22.26 4.56 -11.85
C GLY A 66 -20.96 4.92 -12.54
N TYR A 67 -20.82 6.15 -13.02
CA TYR A 67 -19.61 6.64 -13.69
C TYR A 67 -18.34 6.70 -12.79
N HIS A 68 -18.41 6.14 -11.57
CA HIS A 68 -17.35 6.14 -10.57
C HIS A 68 -16.10 5.35 -10.97
N GLY A 69 -16.15 4.42 -11.93
CA GLY A 69 -14.93 3.71 -12.36
C GLY A 69 -14.03 4.49 -13.32
N ILE A 70 -14.60 5.43 -14.08
CA ILE A 70 -13.86 6.23 -15.08
C ILE A 70 -12.77 7.13 -14.46
N PRO A 71 -13.02 7.87 -13.34
CA PRO A 71 -12.00 8.73 -12.74
C PRO A 71 -10.76 7.98 -12.26
N ASP A 72 -10.92 6.79 -11.67
CA ASP A 72 -9.81 5.95 -11.19
C ASP A 72 -8.90 5.49 -12.34
N PHE A 73 -9.48 5.01 -13.44
CA PHE A 73 -8.71 4.59 -14.61
C PHE A 73 -7.97 5.77 -15.27
N LEU A 74 -8.62 6.92 -15.41
CA LEU A 74 -7.99 8.11 -15.99
C LEU A 74 -6.85 8.63 -15.10
N ALA A 75 -7.06 8.70 -13.79
CA ALA A 75 -6.01 9.08 -12.84
C ALA A 75 -4.84 8.10 -12.87
N GLY A 76 -5.12 6.79 -12.94
CA GLY A 76 -4.11 5.76 -13.09
C GLY A 76 -3.24 5.94 -14.34
N ILE A 77 -3.85 6.22 -15.49
CA ILE A 77 -3.13 6.46 -16.76
C ILE A 77 -2.24 7.70 -16.65
N VAL A 78 -2.75 8.80 -16.08
CA VAL A 78 -1.97 10.03 -15.89
C VAL A 78 -0.77 9.77 -14.97
N VAL A 79 -0.98 9.06 -13.85
CA VAL A 79 0.09 8.68 -12.94
C VAL A 79 1.14 7.83 -13.65
N LEU A 80 0.73 6.82 -14.42
CA LEU A 80 1.66 5.98 -15.17
C LEU A 80 2.48 6.81 -16.17
N GLY A 81 1.83 7.60 -17.02
CA GLY A 81 2.52 8.42 -18.01
C GLY A 81 3.51 9.40 -17.38
N LEU A 82 3.09 10.07 -16.31
CA LEU A 82 3.91 11.05 -15.61
C LEU A 82 5.07 10.40 -14.84
N HIS A 83 4.86 9.18 -14.31
CA HIS A 83 5.91 8.40 -13.68
C HIS A 83 6.98 7.95 -14.69
N PHE A 84 6.57 7.48 -15.87
CA PHE A 84 7.50 7.08 -16.93
C PHE A 84 8.34 8.25 -17.44
N TRP A 85 7.76 9.44 -17.55
CA TRP A 85 8.45 10.60 -18.10
C TRP A 85 9.36 11.29 -17.07
N LYS A 86 8.83 11.57 -15.87
CA LYS A 86 9.51 12.41 -14.87
C LYS A 86 10.31 11.60 -13.84
N LYS A 87 10.03 10.29 -13.70
CA LYS A 87 10.63 9.36 -12.71
C LYS A 87 10.69 9.91 -11.28
N ASN A 88 9.82 10.87 -10.94
CA ASN A 88 9.82 11.55 -9.65
C ASN A 88 8.56 11.17 -8.87
N MET A 89 8.75 10.40 -7.81
CA MET A 89 7.67 9.75 -7.07
C MET A 89 6.72 10.75 -6.41
N PHE A 90 7.25 11.84 -5.83
CA PHE A 90 6.43 12.88 -5.21
C PHE A 90 5.51 13.60 -6.21
N LEU A 91 6.03 13.92 -7.40
CA LEU A 91 5.26 14.59 -8.44
C LEU A 91 4.11 13.70 -8.93
N SER A 92 4.39 12.41 -9.12
CA SER A 92 3.41 11.44 -9.60
C SER A 92 2.24 11.24 -8.63
N ILE A 93 2.54 11.20 -7.32
CA ILE A 93 1.51 11.05 -6.28
C ILE A 93 0.66 12.33 -6.20
N ALA A 94 1.29 13.50 -6.12
CA ALA A 94 0.58 14.76 -5.97
C ALA A 94 -0.35 15.04 -7.16
N VAL A 95 0.14 14.87 -8.39
CA VAL A 95 -0.66 15.12 -9.60
C VAL A 95 -1.77 14.09 -9.76
N GLY A 96 -1.49 12.81 -9.50
CA GLY A 96 -2.51 11.75 -9.56
C GLY A 96 -3.68 11.99 -8.61
N THR A 97 -3.39 12.32 -7.35
CA THR A 97 -4.42 12.59 -6.34
C THR A 97 -5.23 13.83 -6.67
N LEU A 98 -4.57 14.94 -7.07
CA LEU A 98 -5.27 16.17 -7.44
C LEU A 98 -6.17 15.98 -8.65
N PHE A 99 -5.68 15.25 -9.66
CA PHE A 99 -6.46 14.96 -10.86
C PHE A 99 -7.66 14.06 -10.52
N TYR A 100 -7.48 13.00 -9.72
CA TYR A 100 -8.59 12.19 -9.25
C TYR A 100 -9.65 13.01 -8.50
N MET A 101 -9.23 13.83 -7.53
CA MET A 101 -10.15 14.69 -6.78
C MET A 101 -10.92 15.66 -7.69
N PHE A 102 -10.23 16.24 -8.68
CA PHE A 102 -10.85 17.12 -9.67
C PHE A 102 -11.94 16.39 -10.48
N LEU A 103 -11.66 15.18 -10.98
CA LEU A 103 -12.65 14.42 -11.74
C LEU A 103 -13.88 14.06 -10.88
N VAL A 104 -13.66 13.58 -9.65
CA VAL A 104 -14.76 13.15 -8.76
C VAL A 104 -15.63 14.34 -8.33
N GLN A 105 -15.03 15.51 -8.04
CA GLN A 105 -15.79 16.64 -7.51
C GLN A 105 -16.39 17.57 -8.57
N LEU A 106 -15.87 17.61 -9.80
CA LEU A 106 -16.33 18.55 -10.83
C LEU A 106 -16.95 17.92 -12.06
N VAL A 107 -16.61 16.66 -12.38
CA VAL A 107 -17.06 16.00 -13.62
C VAL A 107 -18.12 14.93 -13.36
N PHE A 108 -17.99 14.18 -12.27
CA PHE A 108 -18.85 13.03 -11.96
C PHE A 108 -19.73 13.24 -10.71
N ILE A 109 -20.29 14.44 -10.53
CA ILE A 109 -21.24 14.74 -9.44
C ILE A 109 -22.59 14.05 -9.62
#